data_AF-A0A260ZI41-F1
#
_entry.id   AF-A0A260ZI41-F1
#
_cell.length_a   1.000
_cell.length_b   1.000
_cell.length_c   1.000
_cell.angle_alpha   90.00
_cell.angle_beta   90.00
_cell.angle_gamma   90.00
#
_symmetry.space_group_name_H-M   'P 1'
#
loop_
_entity.id
_entity.type
_entity.pdbx_description
1 polymer ?
#
loop_
_entity_poly.entity_id
_entity_poly.type
_entity_poly.pdbx_seq_one_letter_code
_entity_poly.pdbx_strand_id
1 'polypeptide(L)'
;MYGVRHGYLGQFDVAYGTIINVSVIFFAMLVQINYLDHVSSVLSVMFRPEYYKMSCFKIMICLGIVDMLALCINSITTGILAMKGAVWCSYPVFNYIVGMIVLGLWCGSCIIVLILVANRLLDLSEHWLGKTLFNGNRTFLVMLAPFFYGLYFIIFTNPVGFN
;
A
#
# COMPACT_ATOMS: atom_id res chain seq x y z
N MET A 1 -20.38 -24.14 -24.30
CA MET A 1 -19.88 -24.89 -25.46
C MET A 1 -18.37 -25.00 -25.34
N TYR A 2 -17.88 -26.10 -24.76
CA TYR A 2 -16.44 -26.37 -24.64
C TYR A 2 -15.94 -26.87 -25.99
N GLY A 3 -15.34 -25.97 -26.76
CA GLY A 3 -14.67 -26.31 -28.02
C GLY A 3 -13.44 -27.17 -27.76
N VAL A 4 -13.31 -28.25 -28.51
CA VAL A 4 -12.18 -29.17 -28.50
C VAL A 4 -10.89 -28.37 -28.76
N ARG A 5 -10.08 -28.19 -27.71
CA ARG A 5 -8.86 -27.38 -27.75
C ARG A 5 -7.76 -28.21 -28.41
N HIS A 6 -7.48 -27.95 -29.70
CA HIS A 6 -6.30 -28.51 -30.36
C HIS A 6 -5.03 -28.03 -29.62
N GLY A 7 -4.23 -28.97 -29.12
CA GLY A 7 -3.13 -28.71 -28.18
C GLY A 7 -2.08 -27.70 -28.66
N TYR A 8 -1.93 -27.53 -29.98
CA TYR A 8 -0.99 -26.57 -30.56
C TYR A 8 -1.49 -25.11 -30.51
N LEU A 9 -2.77 -24.83 -30.78
CA LEU A 9 -3.32 -23.47 -30.73
C LEU A 9 -3.36 -22.92 -29.30
N GLY A 10 -3.73 -23.77 -28.32
CA GLY A 10 -3.77 -23.39 -26.92
C GLY A 10 -2.39 -23.06 -26.33
N GLN A 11 -1.31 -23.67 -26.83
CA GLN A 11 0.06 -23.29 -26.45
C GLN A 11 0.45 -21.91 -27.00
N PHE A 12 0.04 -21.58 -28.23
CA PHE A 12 0.30 -20.25 -28.82
C PHE A 12 -0.48 -19.15 -28.10
N ASP A 13 -1.76 -19.36 -27.76
CA ASP A 13 -2.56 -18.38 -27.01
C ASP A 13 -2.04 -18.16 -25.58
N VAL A 14 -1.59 -19.25 -24.92
CA VAL A 14 -0.98 -19.17 -23.57
C VAL A 14 0.38 -18.48 -23.64
N ALA A 15 1.19 -18.77 -24.66
CA ALA A 15 2.48 -18.10 -24.87
C ALA A 15 2.29 -16.60 -25.16
N TYR A 16 1.36 -16.23 -26.06
CA TYR A 16 1.05 -14.82 -26.35
C TYR A 16 0.51 -14.09 -25.11
N GLY A 17 -0.40 -14.69 -24.35
CA GLY A 17 -0.91 -14.12 -23.10
C GLY A 17 0.17 -13.95 -22.05
N THR A 18 1.11 -14.89 -21.95
CA THR A 18 2.26 -14.79 -21.04
C THR A 18 3.21 -13.67 -21.46
N ILE A 19 3.52 -13.52 -22.75
CA ILE A 19 4.37 -12.45 -23.27
C ILE A 19 3.75 -11.07 -23.06
N ILE A 20 2.43 -10.93 -23.28
CA ILE A 20 1.71 -9.68 -23.03
C ILE A 20 1.70 -9.35 -21.54
N ASN A 21 1.41 -10.31 -20.65
CA ASN A 21 1.44 -10.07 -19.21
C ASN A 21 2.84 -9.69 -18.71
N VAL A 22 3.90 -10.37 -19.18
CA VAL A 22 5.29 -10.05 -18.81
C VAL A 22 5.68 -8.64 -19.26
N SER A 23 5.30 -8.24 -20.47
CA SER A 23 5.61 -6.89 -20.98
C SER A 23 4.83 -5.80 -20.22
N VAL A 24 3.57 -6.05 -19.85
CA VAL A 24 2.76 -5.15 -18.99
C VAL A 24 3.35 -5.03 -17.59
N ILE A 25 3.79 -6.14 -16.98
CA ILE A 25 4.43 -6.12 -15.65
C ILE A 25 5.75 -5.34 -15.69
N PHE A 26 6.58 -5.56 -16.71
CA PHE A 26 7.84 -4.83 -16.86
C PHE A 26 7.59 -3.32 -17.00
N PHE A 27 6.62 -2.93 -17.81
CA PHE A 27 6.21 -1.53 -17.93
C PHE A 27 5.69 -0.96 -16.60
N ALA A 28 4.86 -1.71 -15.87
CA ALA A 28 4.35 -1.30 -14.57
C ALA A 28 5.47 -1.14 -13.52
N MET A 29 6.46 -2.02 -13.50
CA MET A 29 7.63 -1.88 -12.62
C MET A 29 8.46 -0.64 -12.95
N LEU A 30 8.70 -0.37 -14.24
CA LEU A 30 9.41 0.85 -14.66
C LEU A 30 8.66 2.11 -14.23
N VAL A 31 7.35 2.16 -14.43
CA VAL A 31 6.52 3.29 -13.97
C VAL A 31 6.60 3.45 -12.45
N GLN A 32 6.53 2.35 -11.69
CA GLN A 32 6.64 2.38 -10.23
C GLN A 32 8.00 2.92 -9.77
N ILE A 33 9.10 2.51 -10.41
CA ILE A 33 10.46 2.99 -10.08
C ILE A 33 10.56 4.49 -10.33
N ASN A 34 10.06 4.99 -11.47
CA ASN A 34 10.02 6.43 -11.75
C ASN A 34 9.16 7.20 -10.73
N TYR A 35 8.03 6.62 -10.31
CA TYR A 35 7.17 7.22 -9.29
C TYR A 35 7.87 7.28 -7.92
N LEU A 36 8.56 6.20 -7.53
CA LEU A 36 9.32 6.13 -6.29
C LEU A 36 10.46 7.17 -6.25
N ASP A 37 11.17 7.34 -7.36
CA ASP A 37 12.27 8.30 -7.49
C ASP A 37 11.77 9.75 -7.36
N HIS A 38 10.63 10.04 -7.98
CA HIS A 38 9.98 11.34 -7.90
C HIS A 38 9.45 11.63 -6.48
N VAL A 39 8.82 10.66 -5.83
CA VAL A 39 8.35 10.77 -4.44
C VAL A 39 9.51 10.92 -3.46
N SER A 40 10.59 10.16 -3.63
CA SER A 40 11.81 10.24 -2.82
C SER A 40 12.46 11.62 -2.93
N SER A 41 12.50 12.19 -4.14
CA SER A 41 13.01 13.54 -4.38
C SER A 41 12.20 14.61 -3.64
N VAL A 42 10.87 14.52 -3.69
CA VAL A 42 9.97 15.44 -2.95
C VAL A 42 10.11 15.26 -1.45
N LEU A 43 10.25 14.02 -0.98
CA LEU A 43 10.47 13.71 0.43
C LEU A 43 11.79 14.31 0.93
N SER A 44 12.88 14.14 0.17
CA SER A 44 14.21 14.70 0.47
C SER A 44 14.19 16.23 0.61
N VAL A 45 13.41 16.91 -0.23
CA VAL A 45 13.21 18.38 -0.12
C VAL A 45 12.42 18.74 1.14
N MET A 46 11.40 17.95 1.51
CA MET A 46 10.64 18.14 2.75
C MET A 46 11.44 17.79 4.02
N PHE A 47 12.55 17.05 3.89
CA PHE A 47 13.44 16.71 5.00
C PHE A 47 14.30 17.88 5.51
N ARG A 48 14.13 19.10 4.96
CA ARG A 48 14.81 20.31 5.45
C ARG A 48 14.44 20.57 6.93
N PRO A 49 15.43 20.84 7.80
CA PRO A 49 15.23 20.91 9.25
C PRO A 49 14.28 22.03 9.71
N GLU A 50 14.05 23.05 8.88
CA GLU A 50 13.10 24.14 9.17
C GLU A 50 11.63 23.70 9.20
N TYR A 51 11.25 22.68 8.42
CA TYR A 51 9.85 22.21 8.37
C TYR A 51 9.54 21.08 9.35
N TYR A 52 10.57 20.44 9.92
CA TYR A 52 10.44 19.40 10.95
C TYR A 52 9.86 19.89 12.29
N LYS A 53 9.79 21.21 12.47
CA LYS A 53 9.18 21.83 13.65
C LYS A 53 7.66 21.65 13.71
N MET A 54 7.02 21.47 12.55
CA MET A 54 5.56 21.28 12.46
C MET A 54 5.21 19.79 12.44
N SER A 55 4.39 19.35 13.40
CA SER A 55 4.00 17.93 13.57
C SER A 55 3.26 17.37 12.35
N CYS A 56 2.58 18.22 11.57
CA CYS A 56 1.91 17.87 10.32
C CYS A 56 2.86 17.29 9.26
N PHE A 57 4.08 17.85 9.09
CA PHE A 57 5.02 17.39 8.08
C PHE A 57 5.54 15.99 8.37
N LYS A 58 5.80 15.67 9.65
CA LYS A 58 6.23 14.33 10.08
C LYS A 58 5.21 13.26 9.71
N ILE A 59 3.92 13.56 9.90
CA ILE A 59 2.82 12.62 9.61
C ILE A 59 2.65 12.44 8.11
N MET A 60 2.77 13.51 7.32
CA MET A 60 2.69 13.45 5.87
C MET A 60 3.82 12.61 5.24
N ILE A 61 5.05 12.74 5.76
CA ILE A 61 6.19 11.91 5.35
C ILE A 61 5.91 10.42 5.67
N CYS A 62 5.41 10.14 6.87
CA CYS A 62 5.10 8.77 7.28
C CYS A 62 3.99 8.14 6.44
N LEU A 63 2.92 8.90 6.16
CA LEU A 63 1.84 8.49 5.26
C LEU A 63 2.38 8.09 3.89
N GLY A 64 3.23 8.93 3.30
CA GLY A 64 3.82 8.68 1.99
C GLY A 64 4.67 7.40 1.97
N ILE A 65 5.47 7.14 3.01
CA ILE A 65 6.27 5.92 3.11
C ILE A 65 5.37 4.67 3.18
N VAL A 66 4.33 4.70 4.04
CA VAL A 66 3.40 3.57 4.20
C VAL A 66 2.63 3.29 2.90
N ASP A 67 2.18 4.33 2.21
CA ASP A 67 1.47 4.21 0.94
C ASP A 67 2.34 3.63 -0.18
N MET A 68 3.60 4.10 -0.29
CA MET A 68 4.55 3.54 -1.25
C MET A 68 4.85 2.06 -0.99
N LEU A 69 4.99 1.65 0.28
CA LEU A 69 5.16 0.24 0.64
C LEU A 69 3.93 -0.60 0.25
N ALA A 70 2.72 -0.09 0.48
CA ALA A 70 1.48 -0.77 0.13
C ALA A 70 1.34 -0.98 -1.40
N LEU A 71 1.67 0.05 -2.18
CA LEU A 71 1.67 -0.02 -3.65
C LEU A 71 2.71 -1.01 -4.18
N CYS A 72 3.92 -1.03 -3.60
CA CYS A 72 4.95 -1.99 -3.97
C CYS A 72 4.48 -3.44 -3.76
N ILE A 73 3.90 -3.75 -2.60
CA ILE A 73 3.39 -5.09 -2.30
C ILE A 73 2.25 -5.45 -3.26
N ASN A 74 1.30 -4.55 -3.50
CA ASN A 74 0.20 -4.76 -4.44
C ASN A 74 0.66 -5.07 -5.87
N SER A 75 1.62 -4.28 -6.36
CA SER A 75 2.14 -4.42 -7.73
C SER A 75 2.89 -5.75 -7.92
N ILE A 76 3.77 -6.11 -6.97
CA ILE A 76 4.50 -7.39 -6.99
C ILE A 76 3.53 -8.57 -6.96
N THR A 77 2.52 -8.50 -6.09
CA THR A 77 1.52 -9.56 -5.95
C THR A 77 0.74 -9.74 -7.24
N THR A 78 0.17 -8.65 -7.76
CA THR A 78 -0.59 -8.66 -9.02
C THR A 78 0.25 -9.21 -10.18
N GLY A 79 1.54 -8.87 -10.25
CA GLY A 79 2.47 -9.41 -11.25
C GLY A 79 2.69 -10.93 -11.11
N ILE A 80 2.87 -11.43 -9.88
CA ILE A 80 3.03 -12.88 -9.64
C ILE A 80 1.75 -13.65 -10.01
N LEU A 81 0.57 -13.13 -9.69
CA LEU A 81 -0.71 -13.76 -10.06
C LEU A 81 -0.90 -13.78 -11.58
N ALA A 82 -0.54 -12.68 -12.26
CA ALA A 82 -0.66 -12.55 -13.71
C ALA A 82 0.27 -13.53 -14.46
N MET A 83 1.49 -13.81 -13.96
CA MET A 83 2.40 -14.78 -14.57
C MET A 83 1.92 -16.22 -14.43
N LYS A 84 1.24 -16.57 -13.34
CA LYS A 84 0.74 -17.94 -13.12
C LYS A 84 -0.53 -18.25 -13.91
N GLY A 85 -1.10 -17.28 -14.66
CA GLY A 85 -2.37 -17.43 -15.37
C GLY A 85 -3.51 -17.86 -14.43
N ALA A 86 -3.38 -17.54 -13.14
CA ALA A 86 -4.03 -18.27 -12.08
C ALA A 86 -5.39 -17.65 -11.72
N VAL A 87 -6.43 -18.45 -11.95
CA VAL A 87 -7.65 -18.45 -11.13
C VAL A 87 -7.25 -18.63 -9.67
N TRP A 88 -8.01 -18.03 -8.74
CA TRP A 88 -7.83 -18.02 -7.28
C TRP A 88 -7.54 -19.38 -6.60
N CYS A 89 -7.66 -20.51 -7.32
CA CYS A 89 -7.61 -21.87 -6.77
C CYS A 89 -6.22 -22.54 -6.68
N SER A 90 -5.14 -21.99 -7.23
CA SER A 90 -3.83 -22.69 -7.23
C SER A 90 -3.01 -22.52 -5.94
N TYR A 91 -3.09 -21.36 -5.26
CA TYR A 91 -2.38 -21.09 -4.00
C TYR A 91 -3.21 -20.17 -3.08
N PRO A 92 -4.29 -20.68 -2.46
CA PRO A 92 -5.23 -19.87 -1.70
C PRO A 92 -4.59 -19.23 -0.46
N VAL A 93 -3.67 -19.93 0.22
CA VAL A 93 -3.01 -19.44 1.44
C VAL A 93 -2.07 -18.26 1.16
N PHE A 94 -1.33 -18.30 0.05
CA PHE A 94 -0.40 -17.22 -0.30
C PHE A 94 -1.15 -15.93 -0.66
N ASN A 95 -2.16 -16.03 -1.54
CA ASN A 95 -3.01 -14.89 -1.90
C ASN A 95 -3.75 -14.34 -0.68
N TYR A 96 -4.17 -15.21 0.24
CA TYR A 96 -4.81 -14.83 1.49
C TYR A 96 -3.87 -13.96 2.36
N ILE A 97 -2.67 -14.46 2.67
CA ILE A 97 -1.71 -13.73 3.53
C ILE A 97 -1.39 -12.36 2.93
N VAL A 98 -1.16 -12.31 1.62
CA VAL A 98 -0.78 -11.07 0.95
C VAL A 98 -1.94 -10.08 0.87
N GLY A 99 -3.17 -10.55 0.61
CA GLY A 99 -4.37 -9.71 0.64
C GLY A 99 -4.63 -9.10 2.02
N MET A 100 -4.41 -9.86 3.09
CA MET A 100 -4.54 -9.37 4.47
C MET A 100 -3.51 -8.28 4.78
N ILE A 101 -2.26 -8.45 4.34
CA ILE A 101 -1.20 -7.45 4.51
C ILE A 101 -1.57 -6.16 3.76
N VAL A 102 -1.98 -6.29 2.49
CA VAL A 102 -2.39 -5.14 1.67
C VAL A 102 -3.55 -4.37 2.32
N LEU A 103 -4.59 -5.08 2.74
CA LEU A 103 -5.76 -4.47 3.37
C LEU A 103 -5.38 -3.80 4.70
N GLY A 104 -4.51 -4.44 5.50
CA GLY A 104 -3.99 -3.87 6.74
C GLY A 104 -3.21 -2.58 6.52
N LEU A 105 -2.33 -2.53 5.51
CA LEU A 105 -1.60 -1.32 5.13
C LEU A 105 -2.55 -0.22 4.64
N TRP A 106 -3.59 -0.56 3.87
CA TRP A 106 -4.55 0.40 3.34
C TRP A 106 -5.45 1.01 4.43
N CYS A 107 -5.95 0.17 5.35
CA CYS A 107 -6.68 0.66 6.52
C CYS A 107 -5.78 1.53 7.42
N GLY A 108 -4.51 1.16 7.56
CA GLY A 108 -3.50 1.93 8.28
C GLY A 108 -3.32 3.34 7.68
N SER A 109 -3.19 3.46 6.35
CA SER A 109 -3.05 4.76 5.69
C SER A 109 -4.30 5.64 5.84
N CYS A 110 -5.51 5.09 5.84
CA CYS A 110 -6.72 5.85 6.14
C CYS A 110 -6.69 6.50 7.55
N ILE A 111 -6.24 5.76 8.56
CA ILE A 111 -6.13 6.29 9.93
C ILE A 111 -5.07 7.40 10.01
N ILE A 112 -3.94 7.23 9.33
CA ILE A 112 -2.89 8.27 9.27
C ILE A 112 -3.46 9.57 8.64
N VAL A 113 -4.31 9.46 7.61
CA VAL A 113 -5.01 10.62 7.03
C VAL A 113 -6.00 11.25 8.01
N LEU A 114 -6.78 10.46 8.75
CA LEU A 114 -7.69 10.99 9.79
C LEU A 114 -6.92 11.74 10.87
N ILE A 115 -5.77 11.22 11.29
CA ILE A 115 -4.87 11.88 12.23
C ILE A 115 -4.36 13.20 11.63
N LEU A 116 -3.99 13.23 10.35
CA LEU A 116 -3.55 14.45 9.66
C LEU A 116 -4.66 15.52 9.63
N VAL A 117 -5.90 15.11 9.34
CA VAL A 117 -7.06 16.02 9.35
C VAL A 117 -7.31 16.54 10.77
N ALA A 118 -7.26 15.68 11.79
CA ALA A 118 -7.38 16.09 13.18
C ALA A 118 -6.30 17.11 13.57
N ASN A 119 -5.05 16.94 13.10
CA ASN A 119 -3.99 17.93 13.30
C ASN A 119 -4.36 19.29 12.73
N ARG A 120 -4.94 19.35 11.53
CA ARG A 120 -5.36 20.61 10.89
C ARG A 120 -6.54 21.25 11.62
N LEU A 121 -7.49 20.46 12.09
CA LEU A 121 -8.63 20.95 12.86
C LEU A 121 -8.21 21.52 14.23
N LEU A 122 -7.22 20.91 14.89
CA LEU A 122 -6.66 21.40 16.16
C LEU A 122 -5.80 22.66 15.97
N ASP A 123 -5.18 22.82 14.80
CA ASP A 123 -4.47 24.06 14.44
C ASP A 123 -5.45 25.24 14.24
N LEU A 124 -6.69 24.93 13.82
CA LEU A 124 -7.80 25.90 13.66
C LEU A 124 -8.58 26.17 14.96
N SER A 125 -8.69 25.19 15.86
CA SER A 125 -9.40 25.30 17.15
C SER A 125 -8.42 25.44 18.31
N GLU A 126 -8.04 26.68 18.65
CA GLU A 126 -7.26 27.08 19.85
C GLU A 126 -5.99 26.26 20.17
N HIS A 127 -4.84 26.95 20.10
CA HIS A 127 -3.48 26.43 20.01
C HIS A 127 -3.00 25.50 21.17
N TRP A 128 -3.75 25.40 22.28
CA TRP A 128 -3.34 24.73 23.51
C TRP A 128 -3.34 23.20 23.40
N LEU A 129 -4.42 22.59 22.87
CA LEU A 129 -4.53 21.12 22.76
C LEU A 129 -3.51 20.54 21.77
N GLY A 130 -3.31 21.20 20.62
CA GLY A 130 -2.33 20.79 19.61
C GLY A 130 -0.90 20.77 20.16
N LYS A 131 -0.53 21.73 21.03
CA LYS A 131 0.79 21.79 21.66
C LYS A 131 1.03 20.68 22.69
N THR A 132 -0.01 20.22 23.39
CA THR A 132 0.10 19.12 24.37
C THR A 132 0.06 17.73 23.73
N LEU A 133 -0.69 17.56 22.63
CA LEU A 133 -0.88 16.25 22.00
C LEU A 133 0.23 15.92 20.98
N PHE A 134 0.79 16.94 20.33
CA PHE A 134 1.77 16.81 19.24
C PHE A 134 3.16 17.37 19.57
N ASN A 135 3.48 17.65 20.83
CA ASN A 135 4.87 17.90 21.21
C ASN A 135 5.69 16.61 21.09
N GLY A 136 6.99 16.75 20.80
CA GLY A 136 7.93 15.67 20.48
C GLY A 136 7.83 14.41 21.37
N ASN A 137 8.33 13.28 20.88
CA ASN A 137 8.20 11.95 21.48
C ASN A 137 6.79 11.30 21.37
N ARG A 138 5.67 12.04 21.42
CA ARG A 138 4.32 11.45 21.21
C ARG A 138 3.95 11.16 19.76
N THR A 139 4.65 11.74 18.79
CA THR A 139 4.53 11.34 17.36
C THR A 139 4.89 9.87 17.14
N PHE A 140 5.71 9.26 18.01
CA PHE A 140 6.02 7.83 17.94
C PHE A 140 4.81 6.98 18.39
N LEU A 141 4.06 7.42 19.42
CA LEU A 141 2.77 6.84 19.80
C LEU A 141 1.72 6.97 18.70
N VAL A 142 1.73 8.10 17.97
CA VAL A 142 0.85 8.33 16.82
C VAL A 142 1.18 7.41 15.64
N MET A 143 2.46 7.07 15.40
CA MET A 143 2.85 6.04 14.43
C MET A 143 2.50 4.62 14.90
N LEU A 144 2.48 4.40 16.21
CA LEU A 144 2.13 3.13 16.82
C LEU A 144 0.65 2.78 16.57
N ALA A 145 -0.26 3.76 16.67
CA ALA A 145 -1.69 3.54 16.52
C ALA A 145 -2.12 2.93 15.15
N PRO A 146 -1.70 3.44 13.98
CA PRO A 146 -1.97 2.80 12.69
C PRO A 146 -1.34 1.41 12.57
N PHE A 147 -0.16 1.20 13.17
CA PHE A 147 0.52 -0.10 13.15
C PHE A 147 -0.28 -1.16 13.93
N PHE A 148 -0.73 -0.83 15.15
CA PHE A 148 -1.56 -1.71 15.96
C PHE A 148 -2.96 -1.91 15.35
N TYR A 149 -3.54 -0.90 14.72
CA TYR A 149 -4.84 -1.03 14.06
C TYR A 149 -4.77 -1.87 12.78
N GLY A 150 -3.70 -1.72 11.99
CA GLY A 150 -3.40 -2.60 10.86
C GLY A 150 -3.19 -4.04 11.32
N LEU A 151 -2.46 -4.26 12.42
CA LEU A 151 -2.29 -5.58 13.02
C LEU A 151 -3.63 -6.17 13.51
N TYR A 152 -4.51 -5.35 14.10
CA TYR A 152 -5.84 -5.77 14.51
C TYR A 152 -6.68 -6.23 13.31
N PHE A 153 -6.67 -5.48 12.20
CA PHE A 153 -7.35 -5.88 10.97
C PHE A 153 -6.76 -7.15 10.35
N ILE A 154 -5.44 -7.34 10.42
CA ILE A 154 -4.77 -8.56 9.93
C ILE A 154 -5.16 -9.79 10.77
N ILE A 155 -5.41 -9.63 12.07
CA ILE A 155 -5.75 -10.74 12.98
C ILE A 155 -7.25 -11.03 13.01
N PHE A 156 -8.10 -10.00 12.93
CA PHE A 156 -9.56 -10.10 13.11
C PHE A 156 -10.38 -10.07 11.82
N THR A 157 -9.80 -9.77 10.65
CA THR A 157 -10.55 -9.86 9.38
C THR A 157 -10.82 -11.33 9.06
N ASN A 158 -12.05 -11.77 9.32
CA ASN A 158 -12.56 -13.01 8.76
C ASN A 158 -12.61 -12.88 7.22
N PRO A 159 -12.23 -13.94 6.49
CA PRO A 159 -12.06 -13.89 5.04
C PRO A 159 -13.34 -13.46 4.33
N VAL A 160 -13.25 -12.43 3.48
CA VAL A 160 -14.29 -12.04 2.50
C VAL A 160 -14.44 -13.04 1.35
N GLY A 161 -14.20 -14.34 1.60
CA GLY A 161 -14.12 -15.37 0.57
C GLY A 161 -14.46 -16.79 1.02
N PHE A 162 -15.12 -16.97 2.16
CA PHE A 162 -15.75 -18.25 2.50
C PHE A 162 -17.23 -18.02 2.79
N ASN A 163 -18.04 -18.03 1.73
CA ASN A 163 -19.40 -18.57 1.76
C ASN A 163 -19.57 -19.47 0.52
#